data_AF-A0AAW8G0U3-F1
#
_entry.id   AF-A0AAW8G0U3-F1
#
_cell.length_a   1.000
_cell.length_b   1.000
_cell.length_c   1.000
_cell.angle_alpha   90.00
_cell.angle_beta   90.00
_cell.angle_gamma   90.00
#
_symmetry.space_group_name_H-M   'P 1'
#
loop_
_entity.id
_entity.type
_entity.pdbx_description
1 polymer ?
#
loop_
_entity_poly.entity_id
_entity_poly.type
_entity_poly.pdbx_seq_one_letter_code
_entity_poly.pdbx_strand_id
1 'polypeptide(L)'
;MVHFHDSFLAGKTGVWIVALSTIVFVISTLTGLILWWLKKWNKTTRQASFTIKWKVRFKRFNYDLHNVYGFYSLTVCFILGTTGLIIFFEPLMDATVKVAGGTTEHLMDTLPKEDSVRTRKDIDPFAYTVMEESGESEVSISNFERNKVGAYVFTSGKVGLKSIEYASVKVYDSYTGKEIRVDAV
;
A
#
# COMPACT_ATOMS: atom_id res chain seq x y z
N MET A 1 -3.62 6.22 -13.44
CA MET A 1 -2.55 6.83 -12.63
C MET A 1 -1.68 5.76 -11.97
N VAL A 2 -2.28 4.77 -11.30
CA VAL A 2 -1.59 3.65 -10.62
C VAL A 2 -0.63 2.86 -11.54
N HIS A 3 -1.05 2.50 -12.75
CA HIS A 3 -0.19 1.75 -13.69
C HIS A 3 1.05 2.52 -14.19
N PHE A 4 1.03 3.86 -14.17
CA PHE A 4 2.24 4.62 -14.50
C PHE A 4 3.23 4.60 -13.34
N HIS A 5 2.73 4.75 -12.12
CA HIS A 5 3.52 4.74 -10.90
C HIS A 5 4.11 3.36 -10.60
N ASP A 6 3.33 2.29 -10.79
CA ASP A 6 3.73 0.95 -10.34
C ASP A 6 4.39 0.10 -11.42
N SER A 7 4.09 0.36 -12.70
CA SER A 7 4.57 -0.46 -13.81
C SER A 7 5.07 0.33 -15.01
N PHE A 8 5.20 1.65 -14.90
CA PHE A 8 5.65 2.53 -16.00
C PHE A 8 4.91 2.25 -17.32
N LEU A 9 3.66 1.77 -17.25
CA LEU A 9 2.87 1.27 -18.39
C LEU A 9 3.49 0.10 -19.18
N ALA A 10 4.61 -0.46 -18.73
CA ALA A 10 5.35 -1.55 -19.36
C ALA A 10 4.99 -2.93 -18.78
N GLY A 11 3.84 -3.06 -18.12
CA GLY A 11 3.35 -4.31 -17.56
C GLY A 11 4.32 -4.93 -16.55
N LYS A 12 4.51 -6.25 -16.62
CA LYS A 12 5.38 -6.99 -15.68
C LYS A 12 6.83 -6.49 -15.67
N THR A 13 7.36 -6.03 -16.79
CA THR A 13 8.75 -5.56 -16.87
C THR A 13 8.93 -4.24 -16.12
N GLY A 14 7.98 -3.31 -16.27
CA GLY A 14 8.06 -2.03 -15.57
C GLY A 14 7.92 -2.17 -14.06
N VAL A 15 7.16 -3.16 -13.59
CA VAL A 15 7.10 -3.52 -12.17
C VAL A 15 8.49 -3.85 -11.62
N TRP A 16 9.25 -4.71 -12.31
CA TRP A 16 10.61 -5.06 -11.89
C TRP A 16 11.58 -3.86 -11.94
N ILE A 17 11.44 -2.98 -12.93
CA ILE A 17 12.27 -1.77 -13.05
C ILE A 17 12.03 -0.85 -11.85
N VAL A 18 10.77 -0.58 -11.51
CA VAL A 18 10.40 0.28 -10.37
C VAL A 18 10.89 -0.33 -9.06
N ALA A 19 10.73 -1.64 -8.88
CA ALA A 19 11.21 -2.36 -7.69
C ALA A 19 12.73 -2.24 -7.54
N LEU A 20 13.50 -2.54 -8.60
CA LEU A 20 14.95 -2.45 -8.59
C LEU A 20 15.43 -1.01 -8.36
N SER A 21 14.77 -0.04 -8.99
CA SER A 21 15.06 1.39 -8.79
C SER A 21 14.86 1.81 -7.33
N THR A 22 13.78 1.34 -6.70
CA THR A 22 13.48 1.63 -5.29
C THR A 22 14.52 1.02 -4.36
N ILE A 23 14.96 -0.22 -4.62
CA ILE A 23 16.04 -0.87 -3.85
C ILE A 23 17.34 -0.06 -3.95
N VAL A 24 17.75 0.31 -5.16
CA VAL A 24 18.97 1.10 -5.39
C VAL A 24 18.84 2.47 -4.73
N PHE A 25 17.67 3.09 -4.78
CA PHE A 25 17.39 4.36 -4.12
C PHE A 25 17.52 4.26 -2.59
N VAL A 26 16.93 3.24 -1.97
CA VAL A 26 17.05 3.03 -0.51
C VAL A 26 18.51 2.76 -0.13
N ILE A 27 19.24 1.92 -0.86
CA ILE A 27 20.67 1.69 -0.62
C ILE A 27 21.48 2.99 -0.79
N SER A 28 21.14 3.81 -1.79
CA SER A 28 21.79 5.11 -2.01
C SER A 28 21.55 6.07 -0.84
N THR A 29 20.33 6.12 -0.30
CA THR A 29 20.05 6.92 0.92
C THR A 29 20.77 6.38 2.16
N LEU A 30 20.86 5.05 2.32
CA LEU A 30 21.55 4.41 3.44
C LEU A 30 23.07 4.65 3.38
N THR A 31 23.66 4.54 2.19
CA THR A 31 25.08 4.84 1.99
C THR A 31 25.38 6.32 2.19
N GLY A 32 24.49 7.22 1.76
CA GLY A 32 24.54 8.64 2.06
C GLY A 32 24.55 8.92 3.57
N LEU A 33 23.67 8.24 4.32
CA LEU A 33 23.61 8.34 5.78
C LEU A 33 24.91 7.86 6.43
N ILE A 34 25.43 6.70 6.03
CA ILE A 34 26.68 6.12 6.57
C ILE A 34 27.88 7.04 6.30
N LEU A 35 28.02 7.54 5.08
CA LEU A 35 29.12 8.43 4.69
C LEU A 35 29.09 9.75 5.48
N TRP A 36 27.89 10.23 5.81
CA TRP A 36 27.70 11.46 6.59
C TRP A 36 27.89 11.24 8.10
N TRP A 37 27.25 10.21 8.67
CA TRP A 37 27.17 9.94 10.12
C TRP A 37 28.42 9.25 10.68
N LEU A 38 28.98 8.25 9.99
CA LEU A 38 30.07 7.43 10.55
C LEU A 38 31.48 7.90 10.14
N LYS A 39 31.65 8.40 8.91
CA LYS A 39 33.00 8.67 8.36
C LYS A 39 33.43 10.14 8.42
N LYS A 40 32.51 11.09 8.51
CA LYS A 40 32.80 12.53 8.36
C LYS A 40 32.23 13.45 9.44
N TRP A 41 31.84 12.92 10.61
CA TRP A 41 31.31 13.73 11.71
C TRP A 41 32.37 14.57 12.44
N ASN A 42 32.91 15.56 11.74
CA ASN A 42 33.76 16.61 12.31
C ASN A 42 32.99 17.94 12.41
N LYS A 43 33.38 18.83 13.33
CA LYS A 43 32.74 20.15 13.55
C LYS A 43 32.58 20.94 12.25
N THR A 44 33.58 20.89 11.37
CA THR A 44 33.61 21.59 10.08
C THR A 44 32.59 21.02 9.09
N THR A 45 32.44 19.70 9.02
CA THR A 45 31.45 19.03 8.15
C THR A 45 30.03 19.32 8.61
N ARG A 46 29.82 19.39 9.94
CA ARG A 46 28.51 19.75 10.52
C ARG A 46 28.12 21.16 10.09
N GLN A 47 28.99 22.16 10.27
CA GLN A 47 28.71 23.53 9.83
C GLN A 47 28.44 23.63 8.32
N ALA A 48 29.19 22.91 7.49
CA ALA A 48 28.98 22.87 6.03
C ALA A 48 27.71 22.12 5.60
N SER A 49 27.15 21.27 6.46
CA SER A 49 25.89 20.54 6.18
C SER A 49 24.64 21.35 6.55
N PHE A 50 24.79 22.42 7.34
CA PHE A 50 23.68 23.27 7.78
C PHE A 50 23.75 24.71 7.26
N THR A 51 24.83 25.09 6.58
CA THR A 51 25.06 26.48 6.15
C THR A 51 25.23 26.57 4.64
N ILE A 52 24.34 27.29 3.98
CA ILE A 52 24.44 27.58 2.54
C ILE A 52 25.27 28.87 2.37
N LYS A 53 26.38 28.79 1.64
CA LYS A 53 27.13 30.00 1.23
C LYS A 53 26.57 30.51 -0.09
N TRP A 54 25.90 31.66 -0.05
CA TRP A 54 25.23 32.22 -1.23
C TRP A 54 26.17 32.94 -2.22
N LYS A 55 27.32 33.46 -1.76
CA LYS A 55 28.32 34.15 -2.61
C LYS A 55 29.45 33.20 -3.04
N VAL A 56 29.13 32.14 -3.78
CA VAL A 56 30.14 31.19 -4.31
C VAL A 56 29.86 30.81 -5.77
N ARG A 57 30.89 30.31 -6.46
CA ARG A 57 30.79 29.81 -7.85
C ARG A 57 29.73 28.70 -7.94
N PHE A 58 28.98 28.64 -9.04
CA PHE A 58 27.83 27.74 -9.25
C PHE A 58 28.06 26.27 -8.87
N LYS A 59 29.25 25.73 -9.17
CA LYS A 59 29.65 24.35 -8.80
C LYS A 59 29.63 24.11 -7.28
N ARG A 60 30.06 25.10 -6.49
CA ARG A 60 30.09 25.03 -5.02
C ARG A 60 28.71 25.30 -4.42
N PHE A 61 27.93 26.17 -5.04
CA PHE A 61 26.55 26.42 -4.64
C PHE A 61 25.67 25.16 -4.76
N ASN A 62 25.77 24.43 -5.88
CA ASN A 62 25.03 23.15 -6.05
C ASN A 62 25.47 22.09 -5.03
N TYR A 63 26.77 22.03 -4.71
CA TYR A 63 27.28 21.10 -3.69
C TYR A 63 26.72 21.44 -2.31
N ASP A 64 26.77 22.72 -1.92
CA ASP A 64 26.24 23.18 -0.63
C ASP A 64 24.72 22.96 -0.56
N LEU A 65 23.99 23.16 -1.67
CA LEU A 65 22.54 22.87 -1.76
C LEU A 65 22.25 21.37 -1.61
N HIS A 66 22.95 20.50 -2.34
CA HIS A 66 22.77 19.06 -2.23
C HIS A 66 23.08 18.55 -0.82
N ASN A 67 24.07 19.13 -0.16
CA ASN A 67 24.45 18.73 1.19
C ASN A 67 23.39 19.15 2.23
N VAL A 68 22.91 20.40 2.16
CA VAL A 68 21.90 20.94 3.11
C VAL A 68 20.51 20.37 2.82
N TYR A 69 20.05 20.45 1.58
CA TYR A 69 18.74 19.93 1.18
C TYR A 69 18.71 18.41 1.27
N GLY A 70 19.76 17.75 0.79
CA GLY A 70 19.90 16.29 0.91
C GLY A 70 19.83 15.85 2.36
N PHE A 71 20.43 16.58 3.30
CA PHE A 71 20.32 16.27 4.73
C PHE A 71 18.85 16.28 5.22
N TYR A 72 18.10 17.34 4.93
CA TYR A 72 16.69 17.44 5.34
C TYR A 72 15.80 16.42 4.63
N SER A 73 16.03 16.18 3.34
CA SER A 73 15.21 15.24 2.57
C SER A 73 15.57 13.77 2.85
N LEU A 74 16.77 13.47 3.35
CA LEU A 74 17.25 12.09 3.51
C LEU A 74 16.36 11.25 4.43
N THR A 75 15.95 11.79 5.59
CA THR A 75 15.05 11.06 6.50
C THR A 75 13.69 10.80 5.87
N VAL A 76 13.12 11.80 5.19
CA VAL A 76 11.83 11.68 4.53
C VAL A 76 11.91 10.67 3.38
N CYS A 77 12.92 10.78 2.51
CA CYS A 77 13.16 9.86 1.40
C CYS A 77 13.43 8.44 1.87
N PHE A 78 14.12 8.27 3.00
CA PHE A 78 14.38 6.95 3.57
C PHE A 78 13.07 6.28 4.03
N ILE A 79 12.23 7.01 4.77
CA ILE A 79 10.92 6.50 5.22
C ILE A 79 10.01 6.20 4.03
N LEU A 80 9.96 7.08 3.03
CA LEU A 80 9.15 6.87 1.82
C LEU A 80 9.67 5.68 1.00
N GLY A 81 10.98 5.52 0.87
CA GLY A 81 11.58 4.40 0.16
C GLY A 81 11.35 3.07 0.87
N THR A 82 11.49 3.01 2.20
CA THR A 82 11.24 1.80 2.96
C THR A 82 9.77 1.42 2.99
N THR A 83 8.85 2.38 3.14
CA THR A 83 7.40 2.12 3.04
C THR A 83 7.00 1.61 1.66
N GLY A 84 7.56 2.18 0.59
CA GLY A 84 7.38 1.67 -0.77
C GLY A 84 7.85 0.21 -0.94
N LEU A 85 9.00 -0.14 -0.36
CA LEU A 85 9.49 -1.52 -0.36
C LEU A 85 8.60 -2.46 0.43
N ILE A 86 8.09 -2.02 1.60
CA ILE A 86 7.18 -2.83 2.44
C ILE A 86 5.91 -3.16 1.66
N ILE A 87 5.30 -2.19 0.97
CA ILE A 87 4.08 -2.42 0.18
C ILE A 87 4.34 -3.34 -1.02
N PHE A 88 5.52 -3.25 -1.63
CA PHE A 88 5.84 -4.02 -2.83
C PHE A 88 6.20 -5.49 -2.55
N PHE A 89 6.92 -5.76 -1.47
CA PHE A 89 7.39 -7.10 -1.13
C PHE A 89 6.51 -7.73 -0.04
N GLU A 90 5.64 -8.67 -0.41
CA GLU A 90 4.76 -9.40 0.52
C GLU A 90 5.51 -9.95 1.76
N PRO A 91 6.70 -10.59 1.65
CA PRO A 91 7.38 -11.09 2.84
C PRO A 91 7.82 -9.97 3.81
N LEU A 92 8.12 -8.78 3.28
CA LEU A 92 8.51 -7.62 4.06
C LEU A 92 7.29 -6.97 4.73
N MET A 93 6.16 -6.93 4.03
CA MET A 93 4.86 -6.55 4.60
C MET A 93 4.48 -7.47 5.74
N ASP A 94 4.52 -8.79 5.54
CA ASP A 94 4.19 -9.78 6.55
C ASP A 94 5.06 -9.65 7.80
N ALA A 95 6.37 -9.49 7.61
CA ALA A 95 7.29 -9.27 8.73
C ALA A 95 6.94 -7.98 9.49
N THR A 96 6.64 -6.90 8.77
CA THR A 96 6.29 -5.61 9.38
C THR A 96 4.98 -5.70 10.17
N VAL A 97 3.95 -6.33 9.59
CA VAL A 97 2.64 -6.54 10.24
C VAL A 97 2.78 -7.42 11.47
N LYS A 98 3.54 -8.52 11.39
CA LYS A 98 3.81 -9.40 12.54
C LYS A 98 4.54 -8.69 13.67
N VAL A 99 5.54 -7.86 13.35
CA VAL A 99 6.25 -7.04 14.35
C VAL A 99 5.33 -6.01 14.99
N ALA A 100 4.41 -5.44 14.21
CA ALA A 100 3.39 -4.51 14.71
C ALA A 100 2.26 -5.20 15.51
N GLY A 101 2.28 -6.55 15.61
CA GLY A 101 1.25 -7.32 16.32
C GLY A 101 -0.03 -7.55 15.53
N GLY A 102 -0.03 -7.29 14.22
CA GLY A 102 -1.16 -7.53 13.34
C GLY A 102 -1.20 -8.95 12.76
N THR A 103 -2.35 -9.32 12.20
CA THR A 103 -2.54 -10.56 11.45
C THR A 103 -2.24 -10.33 9.97
N THR A 104 -1.58 -11.30 9.33
CA THR A 104 -1.28 -11.27 7.89
C THR A 104 -2.33 -12.01 7.06
N GLU A 105 -3.43 -12.44 7.69
CA GLU A 105 -4.51 -13.10 6.98
C GLU A 105 -5.27 -12.06 6.15
N HIS A 106 -5.06 -12.10 4.84
CA HIS A 106 -5.91 -11.33 3.95
C HIS A 106 -7.30 -11.95 3.93
N LEU A 107 -8.33 -11.11 4.01
CA LEU A 107 -9.73 -11.54 3.91
C LEU A 107 -9.92 -12.49 2.72
N MET A 108 -9.31 -12.19 1.58
CA MET A 108 -9.41 -12.98 0.35
C MET A 108 -8.80 -14.39 0.46
N ASP A 109 -7.86 -14.63 1.37
CA ASP A 109 -7.27 -15.96 1.60
C ASP A 109 -8.19 -16.87 2.44
N THR A 110 -9.05 -16.27 3.27
CA THR A 110 -10.03 -17.00 4.09
C THR A 110 -11.31 -17.35 3.32
N LEU A 111 -11.54 -16.71 2.18
CA LEU A 111 -12.73 -16.93 1.36
C LEU A 111 -12.60 -18.17 0.47
N PRO A 112 -13.71 -18.83 0.14
CA PRO A 112 -13.70 -19.93 -0.81
C PRO A 112 -13.13 -19.45 -2.15
N LYS A 113 -12.17 -20.21 -2.69
CA LYS A 113 -11.59 -19.96 -4.01
C LYS A 113 -12.63 -20.21 -5.10
N GLU A 114 -12.44 -19.54 -6.24
CA GLU A 114 -13.24 -19.80 -7.42
C GLU A 114 -13.08 -21.27 -7.86
N ASP A 115 -14.22 -21.93 -8.05
CA ASP A 115 -14.36 -23.27 -8.60
C ASP A 115 -15.10 -23.15 -9.94
N SER A 116 -14.39 -23.49 -11.02
CA SER A 116 -14.91 -23.40 -12.40
C SER A 116 -15.90 -24.51 -12.75
N VAL A 117 -16.10 -25.52 -11.90
CA VAL A 117 -17.04 -26.63 -12.11
C VAL A 117 -18.42 -26.30 -11.56
N ARG A 118 -18.48 -25.47 -10.51
CA ARG A 118 -19.74 -25.12 -9.83
C ARG A 118 -20.39 -23.90 -10.46
N THR A 119 -21.69 -23.97 -10.70
CA THR A 119 -22.45 -22.81 -11.15
C THR A 119 -22.69 -21.87 -9.98
N ARG A 120 -22.34 -20.60 -10.16
CA ARG A 120 -22.56 -19.55 -9.18
C ARG A 120 -24.06 -19.22 -9.09
N LYS A 121 -24.59 -19.04 -7.89
CA LYS A 121 -25.96 -18.56 -7.69
C LYS A 121 -26.09 -17.10 -8.12
N ASP A 122 -27.27 -16.68 -8.56
CA ASP A 122 -27.52 -15.28 -8.92
C ASP A 122 -27.22 -14.36 -7.75
N ILE A 123 -26.58 -13.22 -8.04
CA ILE A 123 -26.13 -12.26 -7.01
C ILE A 123 -27.29 -11.42 -6.47
N ASP A 124 -28.30 -11.16 -7.30
CA ASP A 124 -29.37 -10.21 -7.00
C ASP A 124 -30.19 -10.60 -5.75
N PRO A 125 -30.61 -11.87 -5.56
CA PRO A 125 -31.34 -12.27 -4.36
C PRO A 125 -30.57 -11.99 -3.07
N PHE A 126 -29.25 -12.19 -3.06
CA PHE A 126 -28.42 -11.90 -1.90
C PHE A 126 -28.33 -10.41 -1.61
N ALA A 127 -28.27 -9.57 -2.64
CA ALA A 127 -28.28 -8.11 -2.47
C ALA A 127 -29.58 -7.65 -1.80
N TYR A 128 -30.73 -8.16 -2.24
CA TYR A 128 -32.02 -7.84 -1.63
C TYR A 128 -32.12 -8.35 -0.18
N THR A 129 -31.61 -9.55 0.12
CA THR A 129 -31.55 -10.06 1.51
C THR A 129 -30.72 -9.15 2.41
N VAL A 130 -29.56 -8.67 1.94
CA VAL A 130 -28.73 -7.75 2.72
C VAL A 130 -29.42 -6.40 2.91
N MET A 131 -30.12 -5.89 1.89
CA MET A 131 -30.91 -4.65 2.00
C MET A 131 -32.03 -4.78 3.04
N GLU A 132 -32.77 -5.90 3.02
CA GLU A 132 -33.86 -6.16 3.96
C GLU A 132 -33.35 -6.33 5.40
N GLU A 133 -32.24 -7.07 5.59
CA GLU A 133 -31.65 -7.30 6.92
C GLU A 133 -30.97 -6.07 7.51
N SER A 134 -30.40 -5.19 6.66
CA SER A 134 -29.77 -3.93 7.11
C SER A 134 -30.79 -2.79 7.28
N GLY A 135 -31.95 -2.88 6.63
CA GLY A 135 -32.93 -1.79 6.58
C GLY A 135 -32.50 -0.63 5.67
N GLU A 136 -31.44 -0.82 4.87
CA GLU A 136 -30.89 0.21 3.99
C GLU A 136 -31.44 0.10 2.57
N SER A 137 -31.66 1.24 1.91
CA SER A 137 -32.15 1.29 0.53
C SER A 137 -31.06 1.02 -0.51
N GLU A 138 -29.79 0.94 -0.10
CA GLU A 138 -28.65 0.77 -0.99
C GLU A 138 -27.61 -0.17 -0.35
N VAL A 139 -27.02 -1.03 -1.18
CA VAL A 139 -25.93 -1.94 -0.80
C VAL A 139 -24.84 -1.88 -1.86
N SER A 140 -23.59 -1.75 -1.44
CA SER A 140 -22.43 -1.80 -2.31
C SER A 140 -21.96 -3.25 -2.49
N ILE A 141 -21.68 -3.63 -3.73
CA ILE A 141 -21.16 -4.95 -4.09
C ILE A 141 -19.67 -4.83 -4.39
N SER A 142 -18.85 -5.51 -3.58
CA SER A 142 -17.40 -5.56 -3.82
C SER A 142 -17.07 -6.65 -4.83
N ASN A 143 -16.68 -6.24 -6.04
CA ASN A 143 -16.31 -7.13 -7.16
C ASN A 143 -14.80 -7.39 -7.28
N PHE A 144 -14.01 -7.15 -6.22
CA PHE A 144 -12.56 -7.35 -6.25
C PHE A 144 -12.22 -8.81 -6.53
N GLU A 145 -11.39 -9.05 -7.55
CA GLU A 145 -10.92 -10.38 -7.96
C GLU A 145 -12.02 -11.46 -8.09
N ARG A 146 -13.18 -11.12 -8.66
CA ARG A 146 -14.32 -12.05 -8.86
C ARG A 146 -13.93 -13.40 -9.51
N ASN A 147 -12.89 -13.40 -10.36
CA ASN A 147 -12.39 -14.59 -11.05
C ASN A 147 -11.49 -15.48 -10.18
N LYS A 148 -11.12 -15.06 -8.97
CA LYS A 148 -10.31 -15.83 -8.01
C LYS A 148 -11.08 -16.18 -6.73
N VAL A 149 -12.18 -15.46 -6.46
CA VAL A 149 -12.97 -15.57 -5.24
C VAL A 149 -14.37 -16.11 -5.55
N GLY A 150 -14.73 -17.20 -4.89
CA GLY A 150 -16.03 -17.87 -4.91
C GLY A 150 -17.01 -17.34 -3.86
N ALA A 151 -16.90 -16.08 -3.46
CA ALA A 151 -17.76 -15.42 -2.49
C ALA A 151 -18.25 -14.06 -3.00
N TYR A 152 -19.38 -13.62 -2.46
CA TYR A 152 -19.96 -12.30 -2.67
C TYR A 152 -19.81 -11.48 -1.39
N VAL A 153 -19.17 -10.32 -1.51
CA VAL A 153 -18.96 -9.39 -0.40
C VAL A 153 -19.88 -8.19 -0.61
N PHE A 154 -20.81 -8.01 0.32
CA PHE A 154 -21.76 -6.89 0.33
C PHE A 154 -21.42 -5.95 1.48
N THR A 155 -21.54 -4.65 1.23
CA THR A 155 -21.37 -3.61 2.23
C THR A 155 -22.65 -2.80 2.28
N SER A 156 -23.38 -2.89 3.39
CA SER A 156 -24.58 -2.10 3.65
C SER A 156 -24.25 -0.93 4.57
N GLY A 157 -24.96 0.17 4.43
CA GLY A 157 -24.83 1.35 5.28
C GLY A 157 -25.15 2.61 4.49
N LYS A 158 -25.15 3.75 5.17
CA LYS A 158 -25.55 5.02 4.56
C LYS A 158 -24.45 5.53 3.64
N VAL A 159 -24.70 5.50 2.33
CA VAL A 159 -23.74 5.90 1.30
C VAL A 159 -23.51 7.41 1.38
N GLY A 160 -22.37 7.82 1.94
CA GLY A 160 -21.88 9.21 1.94
C GLY A 160 -20.96 9.50 0.76
N LEU A 161 -20.61 10.79 0.58
CA LEU A 161 -19.77 11.25 -0.55
C LEU A 161 -18.36 10.63 -0.60
N LYS A 162 -17.86 10.13 0.54
CA LYS A 162 -16.51 9.54 0.66
C LYS A 162 -16.45 8.19 1.34
N SER A 163 -17.51 7.79 2.06
CA SER A 163 -17.52 6.56 2.86
C SER A 163 -18.95 6.14 3.13
N ILE A 164 -19.12 4.86 3.45
CA ILE A 164 -20.39 4.29 3.90
C ILE A 164 -20.40 4.45 5.43
N GLU A 165 -21.26 5.32 5.94
CA GLU A 165 -21.45 5.48 7.38
C GLU A 165 -22.17 4.23 7.93
N TYR A 166 -21.73 3.75 9.09
CA TYR A 166 -22.24 2.52 9.71
C TYR A 166 -22.14 1.29 8.79
N ALA A 167 -21.06 1.22 8.00
CA ALA A 167 -20.80 0.12 7.09
C ALA A 167 -20.80 -1.24 7.82
N SER A 168 -21.74 -2.12 7.46
CA SER A 168 -21.71 -3.52 7.84
C SER A 168 -21.39 -4.39 6.62
N VAL A 169 -20.38 -5.23 6.76
CA VAL A 169 -19.91 -6.13 5.69
C VAL A 169 -20.52 -7.51 5.93
N LYS A 170 -21.24 -8.02 4.93
CA LYS A 170 -21.74 -9.40 4.92
C LYS A 170 -21.13 -10.14 3.75
N VAL A 171 -20.66 -11.36 4.01
CA VAL A 171 -20.04 -12.20 2.99
C VAL A 171 -20.86 -13.46 2.82
N TYR A 172 -21.20 -13.80 1.58
CA TYR A 172 -21.93 -15.03 1.25
C TYR A 172 -21.08 -15.89 0.32
N ASP A 173 -21.06 -17.19 0.57
CA ASP A 173 -20.51 -18.16 -0.37
C ASP A 173 -21.36 -18.15 -1.66
N SER A 174 -20.72 -17.95 -2.79
CA SER A 174 -21.40 -17.77 -4.09
C SER A 174 -21.97 -19.08 -4.67
N TYR A 175 -21.60 -20.22 -4.11
CA TYR A 175 -22.10 -21.55 -4.50
C TYR A 175 -23.14 -22.07 -3.52
N THR A 176 -22.86 -22.01 -2.22
CA THR A 176 -23.77 -22.53 -1.19
C THR A 176 -24.85 -21.53 -0.83
N GLY A 177 -24.58 -20.23 -0.95
CA GLY A 177 -25.46 -19.15 -0.50
C GLY A 177 -25.46 -18.97 1.02
N LYS A 178 -24.55 -19.62 1.74
CA LYS A 178 -24.43 -19.51 3.19
C LYS A 178 -23.61 -18.26 3.54
N GLU A 179 -24.04 -17.56 4.59
CA GLU A 179 -23.27 -16.45 5.18
C GLU A 179 -21.97 -16.97 5.80
N ILE A 180 -20.86 -16.33 5.43
CA ILE A 180 -19.54 -16.49 6.02
C ILE A 180 -19.37 -15.35 7.02
N ARG A 181 -19.33 -15.69 8.31
CA ARG A 181 -19.01 -14.71 9.35
C ARG A 181 -17.54 -14.35 9.24
N VAL A 182 -17.30 -13.10 8.88
CA VAL A 182 -15.99 -12.49 8.91
C VAL A 182 -15.97 -11.64 10.16
N ASP A 183 -15.17 -12.03 11.15
CA ASP A 183 -14.94 -11.19 12.32
C ASP A 183 -14.19 -9.95 11.83
N ALA A 184 -14.79 -8.77 12.04
CA ALA A 184 -14.11 -7.51 11.77
C ALA A 184 -12.92 -7.40 12.72
N VAL A 185 -11.70 -7.48 12.17
CA VAL A 185 -10.44 -7.20 12.88
C VAL A 185 -10.28 -5.70 13.06
#